data_AF-L8PH97-F1
#
_entry.id   AF-L8PH97-F1
#
_cell.length_a   1.000
_cell.length_b   1.000
_cell.length_c   1.000
_cell.angle_alpha   90.00
_cell.angle_beta   90.00
_cell.angle_gamma   90.00
#
_symmetry.space_group_name_H-M   'P 1'
#
loop_
_entity.id
_entity.type
_entity.pdbx_description
1 polymer ?
#
loop_
_entity_poly.entity_id
_entity_poly.type
_entity_poly.pdbx_seq_one_letter_code
_entity_poly.pdbx_strand_id
1 'polypeptide(L)'
;MEVALTYVFGIGRTLSQQTLAATGVDPNTRVRDLSEEQLVAIREYVDNNLKTEGDLRREIQADIRRKVEIGCYQGLRHRRGLPVRGQRTSTNARTRKGPRRAIAGKKKPGKK
;
A
#
# COMPACT_ATOMS: atom_id res chain seq x y z
N MET A 1 -2.42 19.89 -7.05
CA MET A 1 -3.11 19.17 -5.96
C MET A 1 -3.17 17.66 -6.18
N GLU A 2 -3.39 17.21 -7.42
CA GLU A 2 -3.55 15.78 -7.75
C GLU A 2 -2.44 14.86 -7.18
N VAL A 3 -1.18 15.28 -7.26
CA VAL A 3 -0.05 14.49 -6.73
C VAL A 3 0.05 14.59 -5.20
N ALA A 4 -0.31 15.74 -4.62
CA ALA A 4 -0.16 15.98 -3.19
C ALA A 4 -1.05 15.05 -2.35
N LEU A 5 -2.28 14.80 -2.79
CA LEU A 5 -3.19 13.88 -2.09
C LEU A 5 -2.70 12.43 -2.12
N THR A 6 -1.88 12.03 -3.09
CA THR A 6 -1.34 10.66 -3.15
C THR A 6 -0.31 10.33 -2.07
N TYR A 7 0.13 11.33 -1.29
CA TYR A 7 0.97 11.09 -0.12
C TYR A 7 0.18 10.49 1.05
N VAL A 8 -1.15 10.66 1.06
CA VAL A 8 -2.02 10.06 2.07
C VAL A 8 -2.23 8.57 1.75
N PHE A 9 -1.93 7.71 2.72
CA PHE A 9 -2.11 6.28 2.57
C PHE A 9 -3.59 5.94 2.38
N GLY A 10 -3.89 5.27 1.27
CA GLY A 10 -5.26 4.95 0.85
C GLY A 10 -5.73 5.80 -0.32
N ILE A 11 -5.09 6.93 -0.62
CA ILE A 11 -5.43 7.79 -1.76
C ILE A 11 -4.44 7.55 -2.90
N GLY A 12 -4.93 7.01 -4.01
CA GLY A 12 -4.20 6.91 -5.28
C GLY A 12 -4.53 8.07 -6.22
N ARG A 13 -3.92 8.09 -7.42
CA ARG A 13 -4.20 9.13 -8.44
C ARG A 13 -5.68 9.19 -8.82
N THR A 14 -6.32 8.04 -9.00
CA THR A 14 -7.74 7.94 -9.36
C THR A 14 -8.64 8.54 -8.29
N LEU A 15 -8.43 8.17 -7.03
CA LEU A 15 -9.17 8.71 -5.90
C LEU A 15 -8.90 10.19 -5.71
N SER A 16 -7.66 10.64 -5.90
CA SER A 16 -7.33 12.06 -5.84
C SER A 16 -8.11 12.88 -6.88
N GLN A 17 -8.18 12.42 -8.13
CA GLN A 17 -8.94 13.10 -9.18
C GLN A 17 -10.44 13.13 -8.84
N GLN A 18 -10.99 12.02 -8.31
CA GLN A 18 -12.38 11.95 -7.88
C GLN A 18 -12.68 12.92 -6.74
N THR A 19 -11.83 12.98 -5.72
CA THR A 19 -11.98 13.92 -4.59
C THR A 19 -11.93 15.38 -5.06
N LEU A 20 -11.01 15.72 -5.96
CA LEU A 20 -10.88 17.07 -6.49
C LEU A 20 -12.07 17.46 -7.38
N ALA A 21 -12.56 16.53 -8.20
CA ALA A 21 -13.75 16.73 -9.01
C ALA A 21 -15.01 16.92 -8.14
N ALA A 22 -15.14 16.16 -7.05
CA ALA A 22 -16.27 16.27 -6.12
C ALA A 22 -16.25 17.56 -5.29
N THR A 23 -15.06 18.08 -4.97
CA THR A 23 -14.89 19.31 -4.18
C THR A 23 -14.81 20.58 -5.04
N GLY A 24 -14.76 20.44 -6.37
CA GLY A 24 -14.65 21.57 -7.30
C GLY A 24 -13.29 22.28 -7.28
N VAL A 25 -12.26 21.66 -6.68
CA VAL A 25 -10.91 22.24 -6.60
C VAL A 25 -10.12 21.86 -7.86
N ASP A 26 -9.50 22.85 -8.51
CA ASP A 26 -8.67 22.60 -9.69
C ASP A 26 -7.48 21.67 -9.33
N PRO A 27 -7.31 20.55 -10.05
CA PRO A 27 -6.20 19.63 -9.84
C PRO A 27 -4.81 20.24 -9.99
N ASN A 28 -4.67 21.33 -10.77
CA ASN A 28 -3.38 21.97 -11.06
C ASN A 28 -2.95 22.98 -9.99
N THR A 29 -3.86 23.43 -9.13
CA THR A 29 -3.56 24.37 -8.05
C THR A 29 -2.45 23.81 -7.14
N ARG A 30 -1.53 24.66 -6.70
CA ARG A 30 -0.48 24.21 -5.75
C ARG A 30 -1.05 24.16 -4.34
N VAL A 31 -0.48 23.29 -3.50
CA VAL A 31 -0.93 23.11 -2.11
C VAL A 31 -0.89 24.40 -1.30
N ARG A 32 0.08 25.28 -1.59
CA ARG A 32 0.24 26.56 -0.89
C ARG A 32 -0.80 27.61 -1.27
N ASP A 33 -1.44 27.44 -2.43
CA ASP A 33 -2.35 28.42 -3.01
C ASP A 33 -3.82 28.05 -2.73
N LEU A 34 -4.07 27.07 -1.85
CA LEU A 34 -5.42 26.65 -1.47
C LEU A 34 -6.03 27.63 -0.46
N SER A 35 -7.33 27.89 -0.62
CA SER A 35 -8.10 28.55 0.43
C SER A 35 -8.41 27.58 1.58
N GLU A 36 -8.66 28.14 2.76
CA GLU A 36 -9.03 27.35 3.94
C GLU A 36 -10.36 26.60 3.73
N GLU A 37 -11.31 27.23 3.03
CA GLU A 37 -12.59 26.60 2.64
C GLU A 37 -12.39 25.37 1.76
N GLN A 38 -11.47 25.44 0.78
CA GLN A 38 -11.15 24.30 -0.09
C GLN A 38 -10.46 23.17 0.69
N LEU A 39 -9.60 23.52 1.66
CA LEU A 39 -8.96 22.54 2.53
C LEU A 39 -9.97 21.79 3.40
N VAL A 40 -10.93 22.52 3.99
CA VAL A 40 -12.01 21.92 4.78
C VAL A 40 -12.88 21.02 3.91
N ALA A 41 -13.29 21.47 2.72
CA ALA A 41 -14.10 20.67 1.80
C ALA A 41 -13.41 19.35 1.40
N ILE A 42 -12.10 19.39 1.10
CA ILE A 42 -11.30 18.19 0.79
C ILE A 42 -11.25 17.27 2.01
N ARG A 43 -11.02 17.81 3.21
CA ARG A 43 -10.93 17.02 4.43
C ARG A 43 -12.25 16.31 4.73
N GLU A 44 -13.37 17.03 4.72
CA GLU A 44 -14.70 16.48 4.98
C GLU A 44 -15.06 15.39 3.96
N TYR A 45 -14.76 15.60 2.68
CA TYR A 45 -15.01 14.59 1.66
C TYR A 45 -14.18 13.31 1.91
N VAL A 46 -12.90 13.46 2.29
CA VAL A 46 -12.02 12.32 2.57
C VAL A 46 -12.49 11.58 3.82
N ASP A 47 -12.77 12.27 4.92
CA ASP A 47 -13.15 11.65 6.19
C ASP A 47 -14.50 10.89 6.08
N ASN A 48 -15.46 11.41 5.32
CA ASN A 48 -16.78 10.81 5.18
C ASN A 48 -16.83 9.63 4.19
N ASN A 49 -16.05 9.70 3.10
CA ASN A 49 -16.19 8.77 1.98
C ASN A 49 -15.07 7.73 1.90
N LEU A 50 -13.91 7.99 2.50
CA LEU A 50 -12.71 7.18 2.32
C LEU A 50 -12.11 6.75 3.65
N LYS A 51 -11.75 5.46 3.76
CA LYS A 51 -10.90 4.98 4.85
C LYS A 51 -9.45 5.23 4.48
N THR A 52 -8.75 6.05 5.27
CA THR A 52 -7.35 6.40 5.02
C THR A 52 -6.46 6.08 6.23
N GLU A 53 -5.15 6.14 6.01
CA GLU A 53 -4.10 6.06 7.05
C GLU A 53 -4.27 4.92 8.06
N GLY A 54 -4.50 5.27 9.32
CA GLY A 54 -4.46 4.34 10.45
C GLY A 54 -5.52 3.27 10.36
N ASP A 55 -6.74 3.65 9.99
CA ASP A 55 -7.87 2.73 9.98
C ASP A 55 -7.76 1.74 8.82
N LEU A 56 -7.34 2.22 7.63
CA LEU A 56 -7.07 1.32 6.51
C LEU A 56 -5.91 0.35 6.81
N ARG A 57 -4.85 0.81 7.50
CA ARG A 57 -3.73 -0.06 7.91
C ARG A 57 -4.17 -1.12 8.92
N ARG A 58 -4.99 -0.74 9.91
CA ARG A 58 -5.55 -1.64 10.93
C ARG A 58 -6.45 -2.70 10.30
N GLU A 59 -7.32 -2.30 9.39
CA GLU A 59 -8.21 -3.21 8.66
C GLU A 59 -7.42 -4.25 7.87
N ILE A 60 -6.44 -3.81 7.07
CA ILE A 60 -5.56 -4.71 6.30
C ILE A 60 -4.81 -5.68 7.22
N GLN A 61 -4.32 -5.19 8.36
CA GLN A 61 -3.61 -6.03 9.32
C GLN A 61 -4.55 -7.06 9.96
N ALA A 62 -5.78 -6.66 10.31
CA ALA A 62 -6.80 -7.56 10.84
C ALA A 62 -7.16 -8.66 9.84
N ASP A 63 -7.31 -8.32 8.56
CA ASP A 63 -7.57 -9.30 7.49
C ASP A 63 -6.44 -10.31 7.32
N ILE A 64 -5.18 -9.87 7.38
CA ILE A 64 -4.04 -10.79 7.33
C ILE A 64 -4.03 -11.69 8.57
N ARG A 65 -4.26 -11.14 9.77
CA ARG A 65 -4.33 -11.92 11.02
C ARG A 65 -5.42 -12.98 10.97
N ARG A 66 -6.62 -12.60 10.54
CA ARG A 66 -7.75 -13.52 10.34
C ARG A 66 -7.40 -14.70 9.44
N LYS A 67 -6.73 -14.45 8.30
CA LYS A 67 -6.27 -15.54 7.40
C LYS A 67 -5.25 -16.46 8.07
N VAL A 68 -4.37 -15.90 8.89
CA VAL A 68 -3.35 -16.65 9.64
C VAL A 68 -3.98 -17.50 10.74
N GLU A 69 -5.01 -16.99 11.43
CA GLU A 69 -5.73 -17.68 12.51
C GLU A 69 -6.57 -18.84 11.98
N ILE A 70 -7.32 -18.63 10.90
CA ILE A 70 -8.12 -19.69 10.24
C ILE A 70 -7.22 -20.81 9.68
N GLY A 71 -5.93 -20.53 9.43
CA GLY A 71 -4.98 -21.52 8.94
C GLY A 71 -5.13 -21.85 7.45
N CYS A 72 -5.79 -20.98 6.67
CA CYS A 72 -5.92 -21.18 5.23
C CYS A 72 -4.54 -21.12 4.52
N TYR A 73 -4.46 -21.62 3.28
CA TYR A 73 -3.21 -21.63 2.52
C TYR A 73 -2.54 -20.24 2.47
N GLN A 74 -3.32 -19.19 2.22
CA GLN A 74 -2.82 -17.82 2.20
C GLN A 74 -2.23 -17.40 3.56
N GLY A 75 -2.90 -17.74 4.66
CA GLY A 75 -2.42 -17.50 6.03
C GLY A 75 -1.07 -18.18 6.31
N LEU A 76 -0.93 -19.45 5.93
CA LEU A 76 0.34 -20.19 6.07
C LEU A 76 1.48 -19.50 5.29
N ARG A 77 1.19 -18.98 4.09
CA ARG A 77 2.17 -18.23 3.28
C ARG A 77 2.52 -16.88 3.89
N HIS A 78 1.53 -16.16 4.44
CA HIS A 78 1.75 -14.93 5.18
C HIS A 78 2.65 -15.14 6.40
N ARG A 79 2.36 -16.18 7.21
CA ARG A 79 3.14 -16.57 8.39
C ARG A 79 4.59 -16.94 8.05
N ARG A 80 4.80 -17.67 6.96
CA ARG A 80 6.15 -18.07 6.47
C ARG A 80 6.92 -16.97 5.73
N GLY A 81 6.35 -15.78 5.55
CA GLY A 81 7.01 -14.71 4.79
C GLY A 81 7.24 -15.07 3.32
N LEU A 82 6.33 -15.82 2.70
CA LEU A 82 6.41 -16.23 1.29
C LEU A 82 5.34 -15.53 0.43
N PRO A 83 5.54 -15.44 -0.90
CA PRO A 83 4.52 -14.94 -1.82
C PRO A 83 3.22 -15.75 -1.72
N VAL A 84 2.09 -15.05 -1.79
CA VAL A 84 0.75 -15.58 -1.50
C VAL A 84 -0.07 -15.88 -2.76
N ARG A 85 0.25 -15.26 -3.90
CA ARG A 85 -0.50 -15.39 -5.17
C ARG A 85 0.10 -16.44 -6.11
N GLY A 86 0.64 -17.53 -5.56
CA GLY A 86 1.16 -18.64 -6.36
C GLY A 86 2.49 -18.38 -7.10
N GLN A 87 3.18 -17.27 -6.83
CA GLN A 87 4.45 -16.98 -7.51
C GLN A 87 5.53 -18.03 -7.20
N ARG A 88 6.39 -18.33 -8.19
CA ARG A 88 7.53 -19.25 -8.06
C ARG A 88 8.49 -18.79 -6.96
N THR A 89 8.73 -19.63 -5.95
CA THR A 89 9.59 -19.29 -4.80
C THR A 89 11.01 -19.84 -4.86
N SER A 90 11.32 -20.70 -5.84
CA SER A 90 12.66 -21.29 -6.02
C SER A 90 13.73 -20.20 -6.28
N THR A 91 13.41 -19.20 -7.09
CA THR A 91 14.35 -18.14 -7.50
C THR A 91 13.92 -16.74 -7.02
N ASN A 92 12.96 -16.11 -7.72
CA ASN A 92 12.67 -14.69 -7.66
C ASN A 92 11.51 -14.39 -6.69
N ALA A 93 11.80 -14.38 -5.38
CA ALA A 93 10.82 -14.04 -4.35
C ALA A 93 11.38 -13.04 -3.31
N ARG A 94 12.34 -12.20 -3.70
CA ARG A 94 13.13 -11.36 -2.77
C ARG A 94 12.33 -10.26 -2.10
N THR A 95 11.39 -9.63 -2.79
CA THR A 95 10.50 -8.61 -2.19
C THR A 95 9.76 -9.15 -0.96
N ARG A 96 9.43 -10.45 -0.94
CA ARG A 96 8.72 -11.08 0.18
C ARG A 96 9.63 -11.85 1.13
N LYS A 97 10.66 -12.54 0.62
CA LYS A 97 11.66 -13.30 1.42
C LYS A 97 12.70 -12.41 2.13
N GLY A 98 12.81 -11.14 1.73
CA GLY A 98 13.87 -10.25 2.16
C GLY A 98 15.20 -10.45 1.40
N PRO A 99 16.25 -9.71 1.82
CA PRO A 99 17.58 -9.75 1.21
C PRO A 99 18.15 -11.18 1.14
N ARG A 100 19.08 -11.40 0.19
CA ARG A 100 19.67 -12.73 -0.01
C ARG A 100 20.62 -13.07 1.15
N ARG A 101 20.14 -13.89 2.08
CA ARG A 101 20.99 -14.52 3.10
C ARG A 101 21.88 -15.57 2.41
N ALA A 102 23.18 -15.35 2.39
CA ALA A 102 24.15 -16.35 1.95
C ALA A 102 24.21 -17.47 3.01
N ILE A 103 24.28 -18.72 2.55
CA ILE A 103 24.54 -19.85 3.44
C ILE A 103 26.05 -20.05 3.42
N ALA A 104 26.69 -20.02 4.59
CA ALA A 104 28.11 -20.34 4.72
C ALA A 104 28.37 -21.71 4.08
N GLY A 105 29.33 -21.80 3.15
CA GLY A 105 29.71 -23.05 2.47
C GLY A 105 29.22 -23.22 1.03
N LYS A 106 28.33 -22.37 0.49
CA LYS A 106 28.04 -22.40 -0.97
C LYS A 106 29.03 -21.51 -1.74
N LYS A 107 30.14 -22.11 -2.18
CA LYS A 107 31.06 -21.54 -3.18
C LYS A 107 30.23 -21.02 -4.36
N LYS A 108 30.44 -19.76 -4.78
CA LYS A 108 29.88 -19.27 -6.05
C LYS A 108 30.36 -20.23 -7.15
N PRO A 109 29.47 -20.83 -7.97
CA PRO A 109 29.94 -21.54 -9.15
C PRO A 109 30.74 -20.54 -9.97
N GLY A 110 31.98 -20.90 -10.33
CA GLY A 110 32.83 -20.06 -11.15
C GLY A 110 32.09 -19.66 -12.42
N LYS A 111 32.25 -18.41 -12.86
CA LYS A 111 31.84 -18.03 -14.21
C LYS A 111 32.65 -18.91 -15.18
N LYS A 112 31.95 -19.66 -16.03
CA LYS A 112 32.55 -20.17 -17.27
C LYS A 112 32.67 -19.02 -18.25
#